data_AF-A0A2N9IAR8-F1
#
_entry.id   AF-A0A2N9IAR8-F1
#
_cell.length_a   1.000
_cell.length_b   1.000
_cell.length_c   1.000
_cell.angle_alpha   90.00
_cell.angle_beta   90.00
_cell.angle_gamma   90.00
#
_symmetry.space_group_name_H-M   'P 1'
#
loop_
_entity.id
_entity.type
_entity.pdbx_description
1 polymer ?
#
loop_
_entity_poly.entity_id
_entity_poly.type
_entity_poly.pdbx_seq_one_letter_code
_entity_poly.pdbx_strand_id
1 'polypeptide(L)'
;MIKGNMTLSSWDEGKEDWKFMWSSLQTECDIYGKCGAFGFGSCNSQSSIICSCLRGFEPKNTEEWNRGNWTSGCVRRTPLQCERVNTSSDAGKMDGFLKLNMMKVPDFADSSSARDLHECSQQCLESCSCIAYAYEAGIGCMSWNRSLIDTQKFSISGSDLYIRVAYSELDGQEIAVKRLSRTSGQGLEEFMNEVVVISKLQHRNLVRILGCCVEGGEKMLIYEYMPNKSLDTFLFG
;
A
#
# COMPACT_ATOMS: atom_id res chain seq x y z
N MET A 1 3.27 33.87 -7.36
CA MET A 1 3.17 32.47 -6.87
C MET A 1 2.94 32.54 -5.37
N ILE A 2 1.73 32.24 -4.90
CA ILE A 2 1.43 32.16 -3.47
C ILE A 2 1.90 30.77 -3.02
N LYS A 3 2.96 30.69 -2.22
CA LYS A 3 3.37 29.44 -1.56
C LYS A 3 2.40 29.22 -0.39
N GLY A 4 1.27 28.57 -0.66
CA GLY A 4 0.22 28.26 0.33
C GLY A 4 0.62 27.10 1.26
N ASN A 5 1.71 27.27 2.02
CA ASN A 5 2.10 26.33 3.06
C ASN A 5 1.62 26.83 4.42
N MET A 6 0.78 26.06 5.10
CA MET A 6 0.32 26.40 6.44
C MET A 6 1.41 26.05 7.45
N THR A 7 1.76 27.00 8.32
CA THR A 7 2.75 26.81 9.38
C THR A 7 2.16 27.24 10.71
N LEU A 8 2.25 26.37 11.72
CA LEU A 8 1.95 26.70 13.10
C LEU A 8 3.24 27.13 13.79
N SER A 9 3.24 28.31 14.40
CA SER A 9 4.35 28.82 15.20
C SER A 9 3.83 29.36 16.52
N SER A 10 4.62 29.22 17.58
CA SER A 10 4.34 29.77 18.91
C SER A 10 5.41 30.80 19.25
N TRP A 11 5.02 31.92 19.83
CA TRP A 11 5.99 32.89 20.35
C TRP A 11 6.73 32.30 21.55
N ASP A 12 8.05 32.41 21.58
CA ASP A 12 8.91 32.01 22.69
C ASP A 12 9.45 33.28 23.38
N GLU A 13 8.85 33.63 24.52
CA GLU A 13 9.20 34.84 25.28
C GLU A 13 10.65 34.85 25.76
N GLY A 14 11.25 33.68 26.02
CA GLY A 14 12.62 33.60 26.52
C GLY A 14 13.69 33.86 25.45
N LYS A 15 13.33 33.71 24.17
CA LYS A 15 14.20 33.94 23.01
C LYS A 15 13.80 35.16 22.18
N GLU A 16 12.68 35.79 22.53
CA GLU A 16 12.04 36.88 21.76
C GLU A 16 11.88 36.52 20.27
N ASP A 17 11.53 35.26 19.99
CA ASP A 17 11.44 34.74 18.62
C ASP A 17 10.27 33.76 18.44
N TRP A 18 9.85 33.59 17.19
CA TRP A 18 8.82 32.62 16.81
C TRP A 18 9.41 31.21 16.74
N LYS A 19 8.95 30.34 17.64
CA LYS A 19 9.25 28.92 17.60
C LYS A 19 8.33 28.21 16.61
N PHE A 20 8.91 27.69 15.54
CA PHE A 20 8.22 26.82 14.61
C PHE A 20 7.73 25.54 15.31
N MET A 21 6.46 25.20 15.14
CA MET A 21 5.83 24.02 15.74
C MET A 21 5.55 22.94 14.70
N TRP A 22 4.94 23.31 13.58
CA TRP A 22 4.47 22.37 12.57
C TRP A 22 4.22 23.06 11.23
N SER A 23 4.21 22.28 10.15
CA SER A 23 3.83 22.71 8.80
C SER A 23 3.04 21.63 8.08
N SER A 24 2.12 22.04 7.21
CA SER A 24 1.30 21.14 6.39
C SER A 24 2.07 20.36 5.34
N LEU A 25 3.22 20.87 4.87
CA LEU A 25 4.08 20.18 3.90
C LEU A 25 5.36 19.75 4.60
N GLN A 26 5.36 18.57 5.21
CA GLN A 26 6.54 18.02 5.89
C GLN A 26 7.37 17.13 4.97
N THR A 27 6.73 16.45 4.04
CA THR A 27 7.31 15.46 3.14
C THR A 27 6.79 15.60 1.72
N GLU A 28 7.46 14.97 0.76
CA GLU A 28 6.98 14.93 -0.62
C GLU A 28 5.62 14.22 -0.79
N CYS A 29 5.21 13.38 0.15
CA CYS A 29 3.90 12.72 0.13
C CYS A 29 2.76 13.66 0.51
N ASP A 30 3.06 14.78 1.18
CA ASP A 30 2.04 15.77 1.54
C ASP A 30 1.66 16.64 0.32
N ILE A 31 2.40 16.52 -0.79
CA ILE A 31 2.03 17.11 -2.06
C ILE A 31 0.84 16.35 -2.62
N TYR A 32 -0.27 17.06 -2.79
CA TYR A 32 -1.51 16.51 -3.32
C TYR A 32 -1.29 15.69 -4.60
N GLY A 33 -1.73 14.44 -4.59
CA GLY A 33 -1.70 13.56 -5.76
C GLY A 33 -0.31 13.12 -6.21
N LYS A 34 0.71 13.22 -5.35
CA LYS A 34 2.12 12.84 -5.66
C LYS A 34 2.27 11.48 -6.34
N CYS A 35 1.49 10.48 -5.93
CA CYS A 35 1.59 9.10 -6.39
C CYS A 35 0.61 8.71 -7.49
N GLY A 36 -0.15 9.66 -8.03
CA GLY A 36 -1.16 9.40 -9.07
C GLY A 36 -2.35 8.57 -8.58
N ALA A 37 -3.22 8.22 -9.52
CA ALA A 37 -4.42 7.43 -9.24
C ALA A 37 -4.07 6.00 -8.78
N PHE A 38 -4.75 5.51 -7.75
CA PHE A 38 -4.57 4.19 -7.14
C PHE A 38 -3.14 3.89 -6.65
N GLY A 39 -2.30 4.92 -6.56
CA GLY A 39 -1.02 4.90 -5.86
C GLY A 39 -1.17 5.46 -4.46
N PHE A 40 -0.33 4.98 -3.54
CA PHE A 40 -0.22 5.55 -2.21
C PHE A 40 1.22 5.94 -1.86
N GLY A 41 1.34 7.02 -1.11
CA GLY A 41 2.62 7.51 -0.59
C GLY A 41 3.02 6.80 0.70
N SER A 42 4.30 6.45 0.85
CA SER A 42 4.89 5.92 2.08
C SER A 42 6.17 6.67 2.44
N CYS A 43 6.03 7.94 2.83
CA CYS A 43 7.14 8.83 3.16
C CYS A 43 7.68 8.64 4.59
N ASN A 44 8.11 7.41 4.90
CA ASN A 44 8.93 7.19 6.10
C ASN A 44 10.38 7.60 5.81
N SER A 45 11.07 8.20 6.79
CA SER A 45 12.46 8.64 6.69
C SER A 45 13.49 7.54 6.36
N GLN A 46 13.05 6.28 6.30
CA GLN A 46 13.86 5.10 6.05
C GLN A 46 13.55 4.40 4.71
N SER A 47 12.51 4.81 3.98
CA SER A 47 12.12 4.20 2.69
C SER A 47 12.58 5.05 1.52
N SER A 48 13.30 4.44 0.57
CA SER A 48 13.67 5.07 -0.71
C SER A 48 12.51 5.11 -1.72
N ILE A 49 11.45 4.32 -1.46
CA ILE A 49 10.28 4.20 -2.31
C ILE A 49 9.19 5.12 -1.76
N ILE A 50 8.97 6.24 -2.44
CA ILE A 50 7.98 7.25 -2.09
C ILE A 50 6.57 6.77 -2.43
N CYS A 51 6.38 6.22 -3.64
CA CYS A 51 5.07 5.80 -4.14
C CYS A 51 5.02 4.31 -4.44
N SER A 52 3.94 3.67 -4.02
CA SER A 52 3.62 2.26 -4.28
C SER A 52 2.19 2.12 -4.79
N CYS A 53 1.90 1.13 -5.64
CA CYS A 53 0.53 0.83 -6.04
C CYS A 53 -0.24 0.16 -4.89
N LEU A 54 -1.53 0.46 -4.79
CA LEU A 54 -2.43 -0.25 -3.87
C LEU A 54 -2.46 -1.75 -4.22
N ARG A 55 -2.69 -2.61 -3.22
CA ARG A 55 -2.72 -4.05 -3.45
C ARG A 55 -3.86 -4.43 -4.41
N GLY A 56 -3.56 -5.29 -5.39
CA GLY A 56 -4.45 -5.60 -6.52
C GLY A 56 -4.30 -4.67 -7.73
N PHE A 57 -3.36 -3.72 -7.67
CA PHE A 57 -3.05 -2.78 -8.75
C PHE A 57 -1.58 -2.91 -9.19
N GLU A 58 -1.30 -2.43 -10.39
CA GLU A 58 0.03 -2.38 -10.98
C GLU A 58 0.28 -1.06 -11.70
N PRO A 59 1.55 -0.63 -11.89
CA PRO A 59 1.85 0.61 -12.57
C PRO A 59 1.28 0.63 -13.98
N LYS A 60 0.59 1.71 -14.35
CA LYS A 60 0.07 1.88 -15.70
C LYS A 60 1.18 1.94 -16.75
N ASN A 61 2.30 2.57 -16.37
CA ASN A 61 3.52 2.65 -17.18
C ASN A 61 4.74 2.30 -16.33
N THR A 62 5.25 1.08 -16.52
CA THR A 62 6.38 0.55 -15.76
C THR A 62 7.68 1.32 -16.02
N GLU A 63 7.89 1.88 -17.21
CA GLU A 63 9.10 2.65 -17.53
C GLU A 63 9.14 3.99 -16.78
N GLU A 64 8.02 4.71 -16.77
CA GLU A 64 7.88 5.95 -15.98
C GLU A 64 8.04 5.68 -14.49
N TRP A 65 7.39 4.64 -14.00
CA TRP A 65 7.46 4.22 -12.60
C TRP A 65 8.90 3.93 -12.17
N ASN A 66 9.64 3.21 -13.01
CA ASN A 66 11.06 2.90 -12.80
C ASN A 66 11.98 4.11 -12.92
N ARG A 67 11.53 5.22 -13.50
CA ARG A 67 12.29 6.49 -13.52
C ARG A 67 11.93 7.42 -12.37
N GLY A 68 11.01 7.03 -11.49
CA GLY A 68 10.52 7.88 -10.40
C GLY A 68 9.45 8.89 -10.85
N ASN A 69 8.78 8.63 -11.98
CA ASN A 69 7.61 9.38 -12.41
C ASN A 69 6.34 8.55 -12.15
N TRP A 70 5.51 9.00 -11.20
CA TRP A 70 4.30 8.30 -10.76
C TRP A 70 3.00 8.93 -11.28
N THR A 71 3.10 9.91 -12.18
CA THR A 71 1.94 10.69 -12.66
C THR A 71 0.88 9.84 -13.36
N SER A 72 1.30 8.78 -14.07
CA SER A 72 0.39 7.83 -14.73
C SER A 72 -0.40 6.94 -13.76
N GLY A 73 0.01 6.88 -12.48
CA GLY A 73 -0.65 6.08 -11.44
C GLY A 73 -0.63 4.58 -11.72
N CYS A 74 -1.61 3.90 -11.15
CA CYS A 74 -1.77 2.45 -11.20
C CYS A 74 -3.11 2.06 -11.83
N VAL A 75 -3.17 0.84 -12.36
CA VAL A 75 -4.38 0.22 -12.92
C VAL A 75 -4.65 -1.10 -12.21
N ARG A 76 -5.92 -1.54 -12.20
CA ARG A 76 -6.31 -2.82 -11.61
C ARG A 76 -5.67 -3.97 -12.38
N ARG A 77 -5.16 -4.97 -11.67
CA ARG A 77 -4.64 -6.21 -12.28
C ARG A 77 -5.75 -7.10 -12.80
N THR A 78 -6.77 -7.28 -11.95
CA THR A 78 -7.87 -8.22 -12.20
C THR A 78 -9.20 -7.45 -12.26
N PRO A 79 -10.04 -7.69 -13.29
CA PRO A 79 -11.33 -7.01 -13.43
C PRO A 79 -12.32 -7.41 -12.33
N LEU A 80 -13.16 -6.45 -11.95
CA LEU A 80 -14.22 -6.64 -10.96
C LEU A 80 -15.35 -7.52 -11.50
N GLN A 81 -16.18 -8.06 -10.60
CA GLN A 81 -17.31 -8.90 -10.96
C GLN A 81 -18.21 -8.24 -12.01
N CYS A 82 -18.51 -6.95 -11.87
CA CYS A 82 -19.36 -6.21 -12.81
C CYS A 82 -18.71 -6.00 -14.19
N GLU A 83 -17.40 -6.20 -14.32
CA GLU A 83 -16.63 -6.05 -15.56
C GLU A 83 -16.36 -7.39 -16.26
N ARG A 84 -16.54 -8.53 -15.56
CA ARG A 84 -16.30 -9.85 -16.13
C ARG A 84 -17.42 -10.26 -17.10
N VAL A 85 -17.02 -10.82 -18.24
CA VAL A 85 -17.96 -11.40 -19.20
C VAL A 85 -18.51 -12.72 -18.64
N ASN A 86 -19.83 -12.92 -18.75
CA ASN A 86 -20.57 -14.07 -18.21
C ASN A 86 -20.10 -15.46 -18.69
N THR A 87 -19.20 -15.54 -19.68
CA THR A 87 -18.67 -16.78 -20.26
C THR A 87 -17.43 -17.33 -19.53
N SER A 88 -16.93 -16.63 -18.51
CA SER A 88 -15.77 -17.06 -17.72
C SER A 88 -16.16 -18.08 -16.65
N SER A 89 -15.27 -19.03 -16.33
CA SER A 89 -15.41 -19.96 -15.20
C SER A 89 -15.52 -19.29 -13.82
N ASP A 90 -15.41 -17.96 -13.80
CA ASP A 90 -15.50 -17.09 -12.63
C ASP A 90 -16.80 -16.27 -12.60
N ALA A 91 -17.72 -16.53 -13.53
CA ALA A 91 -19.06 -15.94 -13.53
C ALA A 91 -19.79 -16.31 -12.24
N GLY A 92 -20.06 -15.29 -11.41
CA GLY A 92 -20.74 -15.44 -10.11
C GLY A 92 -19.84 -15.38 -8.88
N LYS A 93 -18.51 -15.31 -9.03
CA LYS A 93 -17.62 -15.07 -7.89
C LYS A 93 -17.64 -13.61 -7.48
N MET A 94 -18.13 -13.36 -6.27
CA MET A 94 -18.32 -12.03 -5.72
C MET A 94 -16.99 -11.32 -5.46
N ASP A 95 -16.96 -10.01 -5.71
CA ASP A 95 -15.85 -9.17 -5.28
C ASP A 95 -15.78 -9.11 -3.75
N GLY A 96 -14.64 -8.68 -3.23
CA GLY A 96 -14.49 -8.38 -1.81
C GLY A 96 -13.58 -7.20 -1.57
N PHE A 97 -13.15 -7.02 -0.32
CA PHE A 97 -12.37 -5.86 0.07
C PHE A 97 -11.04 -6.23 0.72
N LEU A 98 -9.99 -5.52 0.31
CA LEU A 98 -8.71 -5.51 1.01
C LEU A 98 -8.68 -4.38 2.03
N LYS A 99 -8.43 -4.74 3.28
CA LYS A 99 -8.24 -3.78 4.37
C LYS A 99 -6.83 -3.20 4.36
N LEU A 100 -6.74 -1.89 4.26
CA LEU A 100 -5.50 -1.12 4.41
C LEU A 100 -5.56 -0.32 5.71
N ASN A 101 -4.69 -0.65 6.65
CA ASN A 101 -4.67 0.00 7.95
C ASN A 101 -3.86 1.30 7.91
N MET A 102 -4.25 2.26 8.77
CA MET A 102 -3.50 3.50 9.03
C MET A 102 -3.26 4.32 7.76
N MET A 103 -4.32 4.52 6.98
CA MET A 103 -4.27 5.27 5.73
C MET A 103 -4.82 6.69 5.94
N LYS A 104 -4.23 7.65 5.24
CA LYS A 104 -4.92 8.87 4.83
C LYS A 104 -5.97 8.46 3.80
N VAL A 105 -7.24 8.67 4.13
CA VAL A 105 -8.33 8.37 3.20
C VAL A 105 -8.24 9.30 1.96
N PRO A 106 -8.64 8.82 0.77
CA PRO A 106 -8.65 9.62 -0.45
C PRO A 106 -9.59 10.83 -0.34
N ASP A 107 -9.40 11.79 -1.24
CA ASP A 107 -10.27 12.97 -1.34
C ASP A 107 -11.64 12.65 -1.98
N PHE A 108 -12.57 13.61 -1.88
CA PHE A 108 -13.90 13.56 -2.50
C PHE A 108 -14.71 12.29 -2.18
N ALA A 109 -14.77 11.92 -0.90
CA ALA A 109 -15.62 10.84 -0.43
C ALA A 109 -17.10 11.21 -0.51
N ASP A 110 -17.91 10.28 -1.00
CA ASP A 110 -19.37 10.34 -0.89
C ASP A 110 -19.78 9.74 0.45
N SER A 111 -20.53 10.49 1.26
CA SER A 111 -21.09 9.97 2.50
C SER A 111 -22.31 9.09 2.23
N SER A 112 -22.44 8.00 2.99
CA SER A 112 -23.62 7.13 2.94
C SER A 112 -24.35 7.09 4.27
N SER A 113 -25.60 6.60 4.26
CA SER A 113 -26.43 6.47 5.45
C SER A 113 -26.11 5.22 6.30
N ALA A 114 -25.08 4.46 5.95
CA ALA A 114 -24.70 3.26 6.68
C ALA A 114 -24.28 3.58 8.11
N ARG A 115 -24.82 2.81 9.06
CA ARG A 115 -24.68 3.03 10.51
C ARG A 115 -23.48 2.34 11.11
N ASP A 116 -22.96 1.34 10.41
CA ASP A 116 -21.80 0.57 10.84
C ASP A 116 -20.96 0.13 9.64
N LEU A 117 -19.81 -0.47 9.97
CA LEU A 117 -18.86 -0.98 9.00
C LEU A 117 -19.46 -2.04 8.06
N HIS A 118 -20.34 -2.90 8.59
CA HIS A 118 -20.92 -4.00 7.83
C HIS A 118 -21.92 -3.47 6.82
N GLU A 119 -22.82 -2.58 7.23
CA GLU A 119 -23.77 -1.92 6.33
C GLU A 119 -23.05 -1.11 5.24
N CYS A 120 -21.97 -0.40 5.59
CA CYS A 120 -21.13 0.35 4.65
C CYS A 120 -20.51 -0.56 3.59
N SER A 121 -20.03 -1.74 4.01
CA SER A 121 -19.48 -2.76 3.10
C SER A 121 -20.53 -3.32 2.15
N GLN A 122 -21.75 -3.60 2.64
CA GLN A 122 -22.83 -4.15 1.82
C GLN A 122 -23.32 -3.15 0.78
N GLN A 123 -23.58 -1.89 1.20
CA GLN A 123 -23.98 -0.83 0.27
C GLN A 123 -22.95 -0.62 -0.85
N CYS A 124 -21.65 -0.72 -0.53
CA CYS A 124 -20.61 -0.63 -1.54
C CYS A 124 -20.61 -1.85 -2.48
N LEU A 125 -20.83 -3.07 -1.98
CA LEU A 125 -20.89 -4.26 -2.84
C LEU A 125 -22.08 -4.23 -3.80
N GLU A 126 -23.23 -3.76 -3.34
CA GLU A 126 -24.46 -3.61 -4.13
C GLU A 126 -24.29 -2.60 -5.29
N SER A 127 -23.42 -1.61 -5.13
CA SER A 127 -23.12 -0.63 -6.16
C SER A 127 -21.90 -1.03 -6.98
N CYS A 128 -22.08 -1.40 -8.26
CA CYS A 128 -20.97 -1.70 -9.17
C CYS A 128 -19.98 -0.53 -9.36
N SER A 129 -20.42 0.71 -9.11
CA SER A 129 -19.56 1.89 -9.22
C SER A 129 -18.68 2.08 -7.98
N CYS A 130 -19.02 1.49 -6.85
CA CYS A 130 -18.24 1.65 -5.62
C CYS A 130 -16.94 0.85 -5.70
N ILE A 131 -15.82 1.53 -5.46
CA ILE A 131 -14.48 0.95 -5.56
C ILE A 131 -13.71 0.91 -4.25
N ALA A 132 -14.14 1.69 -3.25
CA ALA A 132 -13.58 1.66 -1.90
C ALA A 132 -14.58 2.25 -0.91
N TYR A 133 -14.41 1.91 0.37
CA TYR A 133 -15.09 2.57 1.47
C TYR A 133 -14.21 2.66 2.71
N ALA A 134 -14.59 3.52 3.65
CA ALA A 134 -14.01 3.66 4.97
C ALA A 134 -15.15 3.96 5.95
N TYR A 135 -14.96 3.55 7.21
CA TYR A 135 -15.92 3.84 8.26
C TYR A 135 -15.16 4.31 9.49
N GLU A 136 -15.54 5.48 10.00
CA GLU A 136 -14.94 6.07 11.19
C GLU A 136 -16.06 6.43 12.17
N ALA A 137 -15.92 6.00 13.42
CA ALA A 137 -16.92 6.26 14.45
C ALA A 137 -17.05 7.78 14.69
N GLY A 138 -18.22 8.35 14.43
CA GLY A 138 -18.49 9.78 14.57
C GLY A 138 -18.46 10.56 13.25
N ILE A 139 -17.84 10.04 12.19
CA ILE A 139 -17.93 10.59 10.82
C ILE A 139 -18.98 9.82 10.02
N GLY A 140 -19.02 8.49 10.16
CA GLY A 140 -19.91 7.60 9.44
C GLY A 140 -19.22 6.91 8.25
N CYS A 141 -20.04 6.39 7.33
CA CYS A 141 -19.56 5.69 6.14
C CYS A 141 -19.16 6.67 5.03
N MET A 142 -17.96 6.47 4.51
CA MET A 142 -17.38 7.18 3.38
C MET A 142 -17.14 6.17 2.26
N SER A 143 -17.55 6.51 1.03
CA SER A 143 -17.42 5.64 -0.14
C SER A 143 -16.86 6.39 -1.33
N TRP A 144 -16.21 5.67 -2.24
CA TRP A 144 -15.61 6.24 -3.45
C TRP A 144 -16.11 5.51 -4.68
N ASN A 145 -16.47 6.28 -5.70
CA ASN A 145 -16.91 5.80 -7.02
C ASN A 145 -15.96 6.20 -8.16
N ARG A 146 -14.86 6.90 -7.84
CA ARG A 146 -13.86 7.43 -8.77
C ARG A 146 -12.47 7.03 -8.30
N SER A 147 -11.49 7.20 -9.19
CA SER A 147 -10.08 6.95 -8.90
C SER A 147 -9.65 7.50 -7.55
N LEU A 148 -9.02 6.64 -6.75
CA LEU A 148 -8.50 7.01 -5.44
C LEU A 148 -7.22 7.82 -5.65
N ILE A 149 -7.21 9.07 -5.20
CA ILE A 149 -6.07 9.98 -5.32
C ILE A 149 -5.72 10.49 -3.92
N ASP A 150 -4.47 10.94 -3.76
CA ASP A 150 -3.99 11.54 -2.52
C ASP A 150 -4.02 10.62 -1.29
N THR A 151 -3.86 9.31 -1.54
CA THR A 151 -3.78 8.29 -0.50
C THR A 151 -2.35 8.18 0.05
N GLN A 152 -2.21 8.05 1.36
CA GLN A 152 -0.90 7.95 2.03
C GLN A 152 -0.99 6.93 3.16
N LYS A 153 0.10 6.18 3.40
CA LYS A 153 0.23 5.35 4.58
C LYS A 153 0.89 6.13 5.69
N PHE A 154 0.24 6.17 6.85
CA PHE A 154 0.78 6.77 8.05
C PHE A 154 1.40 5.72 8.96
N SER A 155 2.39 6.13 9.74
CA SER A 155 3.12 5.26 10.68
C SER A 155 2.48 5.21 12.07
N ILE A 156 1.68 6.22 12.45
CA ILE A 156 1.17 6.38 13.83
C ILE A 156 -0.34 6.58 13.89
N SER A 157 -0.92 7.40 13.01
CA SER A 157 -2.36 7.73 13.03
C SER A 157 -2.94 7.73 11.63
N GLY A 158 -4.08 7.07 11.42
CA GLY A 158 -4.80 7.03 10.16
C GLY A 158 -6.07 6.19 10.29
N SER A 159 -6.87 6.14 9.24
CA SER A 159 -8.11 5.36 9.20
C SER A 159 -7.94 4.11 8.36
N ASP A 160 -8.81 3.13 8.61
CA ASP A 160 -8.84 1.90 7.82
C ASP A 160 -9.59 2.14 6.50
N LEU A 161 -8.92 1.89 5.38
CA LEU A 161 -9.48 2.00 4.03
C LEU A 161 -9.70 0.61 3.44
N TYR A 162 -10.89 0.35 2.92
CA TYR A 162 -11.28 -0.93 2.33
C TYR A 162 -11.41 -0.77 0.83
N ILE A 163 -10.54 -1.42 0.05
CA ILE A 163 -10.53 -1.30 -1.42
C ILE A 163 -11.16 -2.53 -2.04
N ARG A 164 -12.13 -2.31 -2.94
CA ARG A 164 -12.80 -3.39 -3.67
C ARG A 164 -11.83 -4.04 -4.64
N VAL A 165 -11.71 -5.35 -4.59
CA VAL A 165 -10.89 -6.16 -5.50
C VAL A 165 -11.64 -7.41 -5.94
N ALA A 166 -11.16 -8.03 -7.01
CA ALA A 166 -11.64 -9.31 -7.47
C ALA A 166 -11.41 -10.40 -6.40
N TYR A 167 -12.27 -11.42 -6.38
CA TYR A 167 -12.17 -12.54 -5.44
C TYR A 167 -10.77 -13.18 -5.43
N SER A 168 -10.11 -13.29 -6.58
CA SER A 168 -8.79 -13.92 -6.73
C SER A 168 -7.68 -13.15 -6.03
N GLU A 169 -7.89 -11.86 -5.73
CA GLU A 169 -6.93 -11.03 -5.00
C GLU A 169 -7.10 -11.13 -3.48
N LEU A 170 -8.17 -11.79 -3.01
CA LEU A 170 -8.48 -11.98 -1.59
C LEU A 170 -7.80 -13.21 -0.99
N ASP A 171 -7.37 -14.17 -1.82
CA ASP A 171 -6.77 -15.46 -1.43
C ASP A 171 -5.34 -15.32 -0.87
N GLY A 172 -5.21 -14.59 0.25
CA GLY A 172 -3.96 -14.43 0.97
C GLY A 172 -2.90 -13.66 0.19
N GLN A 173 -1.84 -13.23 0.87
CA GLN A 173 -0.64 -12.75 0.17
C GLN A 173 0.22 -13.98 -0.11
N GLU A 174 0.45 -14.30 -1.38
CA GLU A 174 1.48 -15.29 -1.73
C GLU A 174 2.84 -14.77 -1.25
N ILE A 175 3.55 -15.63 -0.53
CA ILE A 175 4.87 -15.34 0.03
C ILE A 175 5.86 -16.42 -0.42
N ALA A 176 7.11 -16.01 -0.63
CA ALA A 176 8.20 -16.94 -0.83
C ALA A 176 8.90 -17.20 0.50
N VAL A 177 8.96 -18.45 0.94
CA VAL A 177 9.66 -18.84 2.17
C VAL A 177 10.96 -19.56 1.80
N LYS A 178 12.08 -18.91 2.06
CA LYS A 178 13.42 -19.51 1.95
C LYS A 178 13.78 -20.13 3.29
N ARG A 179 13.69 -21.46 3.37
CA ARG A 179 14.11 -22.24 4.54
C ARG A 179 15.60 -22.59 4.42
N LEU A 180 16.41 -22.20 5.41
CA LEU A 180 17.84 -22.48 5.41
C LEU A 180 18.14 -23.88 5.97
N SER A 181 19.13 -24.56 5.37
CA SER A 181 19.53 -25.90 5.78
C SER A 181 20.15 -25.90 7.18
N ARG A 182 19.73 -26.86 8.02
CA ARG A 182 20.24 -27.08 9.39
C ARG A 182 21.71 -27.50 9.43
N THR A 183 22.26 -28.02 8.33
CA THR A 183 23.64 -28.56 8.24
C THR A 183 24.63 -27.61 7.58
N SER A 184 24.19 -26.41 7.16
CA SER A 184 25.08 -25.43 6.56
C SER A 184 25.95 -24.75 7.63
N GLY A 185 27.26 -24.62 7.37
CA GLY A 185 28.21 -23.86 8.21
C GLY A 185 27.95 -22.35 8.23
N GLN A 186 26.97 -21.90 7.45
CA GLN A 186 26.46 -20.53 7.31
C GLN A 186 25.60 -20.13 8.51
N GLY A 187 26.09 -20.37 9.73
CA GLY A 187 25.36 -20.28 10.99
C GLY A 187 24.62 -18.95 11.22
N LEU A 188 23.91 -18.84 12.34
CA LEU A 188 23.04 -17.72 12.73
C LEU A 188 23.53 -16.31 12.34
N GLU A 189 24.84 -16.08 12.37
CA GLU A 189 25.49 -14.83 11.99
C GLU A 189 25.27 -14.43 10.50
N GLU A 190 25.41 -15.37 9.56
CA GLU A 190 25.18 -15.09 8.13
C GLU A 190 23.70 -14.83 7.84
N PHE A 191 22.81 -15.57 8.52
CA PHE A 191 21.37 -15.31 8.48
C PHE A 191 21.04 -13.92 9.05
N MET A 192 21.61 -13.55 10.19
CA MET A 192 21.39 -12.23 10.78
C MET A 192 21.98 -11.12 9.91
N ASN A 193 23.11 -11.36 9.24
CA ASN A 193 23.64 -10.43 8.25
C ASN A 193 22.68 -10.28 7.06
N GLU A 194 22.15 -11.36 6.49
CA GLU A 194 21.16 -11.30 5.42
C GLU A 194 19.91 -10.53 5.88
N VAL A 195 19.38 -10.81 7.08
CA VAL A 195 18.24 -10.08 7.65
C VAL A 195 18.56 -8.60 7.85
N VAL A 196 19.66 -8.25 8.51
CA VAL A 196 20.01 -6.86 8.83
C VAL A 196 20.33 -6.05 7.58
N VAL A 197 21.00 -6.65 6.59
CA VAL A 197 21.36 -5.99 5.34
C VAL A 197 20.13 -5.84 4.45
N ILE A 198 19.39 -6.93 4.19
CA ILE A 198 18.26 -6.88 3.27
C ILE A 198 17.06 -6.12 3.87
N SER A 199 16.83 -6.17 5.19
CA SER A 199 15.76 -5.35 5.81
C SER A 199 16.00 -3.85 5.67
N LYS A 200 17.26 -3.43 5.59
CA LYS A 200 17.66 -2.03 5.38
C LYS A 200 17.73 -1.64 3.90
N LEU A 201 17.86 -2.62 3.00
CA LEU A 201 17.92 -2.40 1.56
C LEU A 201 16.52 -2.48 0.95
N GLN A 202 15.83 -1.35 0.90
CA GLN A 202 14.61 -1.21 0.12
C GLN A 202 14.97 -0.58 -1.23
N HIS A 203 14.89 -1.37 -2.30
CA HIS A 203 15.16 -0.90 -3.66
C HIS A 203 14.21 -1.58 -4.65
N ARG A 204 13.79 -0.85 -5.68
CA ARG A 204 12.84 -1.30 -6.71
C ARG A 204 13.22 -2.60 -7.45
N ASN A 205 14.51 -2.95 -7.47
CA ASN A 205 15.03 -4.16 -8.12
C ASN A 205 15.46 -5.25 -7.11
N LEU A 206 15.19 -5.07 -5.82
CA LEU A 206 15.46 -6.05 -4.77
C LEU A 206 14.14 -6.59 -4.25
N VAL A 207 14.04 -7.92 -4.14
CA VAL A 207 12.85 -8.58 -3.60
C VAL A 207 12.73 -8.22 -2.12
N ARG A 208 11.56 -7.70 -1.72
CA ARG A 208 11.32 -7.23 -0.35
C ARG A 208 11.25 -8.40 0.63
N ILE A 209 12.00 -8.31 1.72
CA ILE A 209 11.80 -9.15 2.91
C ILE A 209 10.54 -8.66 3.64
N LEU A 210 9.65 -9.59 3.93
CA LEU A 210 8.45 -9.37 4.74
C LEU A 210 8.68 -9.73 6.21
N GLY A 211 9.59 -10.69 6.48
CA GLY A 211 9.91 -11.10 7.84
C GLY A 211 10.89 -12.27 7.89
N CYS A 212 11.14 -12.75 9.10
CA CYS A 212 11.96 -13.94 9.33
C CYS A 212 11.43 -14.72 10.54
N CYS A 213 11.77 -16.00 10.61
CA CYS A 213 11.45 -16.88 11.75
C CYS A 213 12.72 -17.60 12.21
N VAL A 214 12.97 -17.57 13.52
CA VAL A 214 14.05 -18.29 14.19
C VAL A 214 13.46 -19.00 15.40
N GLU A 215 12.96 -20.21 15.19
CA GLU A 215 12.33 -21.00 16.25
C GLU A 215 12.68 -22.48 16.09
N GLY A 216 12.93 -23.18 17.20
CA GLY A 216 13.20 -24.63 17.19
C GLY A 216 14.43 -25.07 16.37
N GLY A 217 15.37 -24.17 16.08
CA GLY A 217 16.53 -24.43 15.22
C GLY A 217 16.25 -24.29 13.72
N GLU A 218 15.02 -23.96 13.33
CA GLU A 218 14.65 -23.59 11.97
C GLU A 218 14.94 -22.10 11.75
N LYS A 219 15.46 -21.76 10.56
CA LYS A 219 15.70 -20.38 10.13
C LYS A 219 15.02 -20.18 8.78
N MET A 220 14.03 -19.29 8.75
CA MET A 220 13.24 -19.03 7.55
C MET A 220 13.24 -17.53 7.26
N LEU A 221 13.43 -17.19 5.98
CA LEU A 221 13.25 -15.84 5.45
C LEU A 221 11.96 -15.81 4.64
N ILE A 222 11.15 -14.79 4.87
CA ILE A 222 9.87 -14.59 4.21
C ILE A 222 10.02 -13.38 3.29
N TYR A 223 9.79 -13.60 2.00
CA TYR A 223 9.87 -12.59 0.95
C TYR A 223 8.51 -12.43 0.26
N GLU A 224 8.36 -11.33 -0.46
CA GLU A 224 7.34 -11.24 -1.48
C GLU A 224 7.51 -12.33 -2.53
N TYR A 225 6.40 -12.95 -2.92
CA TYR A 225 6.41 -13.93 -4.00
C TYR A 225 6.68 -13.24 -5.34
N MET A 226 7.61 -13.79 -6.11
CA MET A 226 7.93 -13.36 -7.46
C MET A 226 7.32 -14.36 -8.44
N PRO A 227 6.25 -14.00 -9.18
CA PRO A 227 5.53 -14.95 -10.03
C PRO A 227 6.35 -15.44 -11.23
N ASN A 228 7.32 -14.62 -11.67
CA ASN A 228 8.09 -14.88 -12.90
C ASN A 228 9.32 -15.79 -12.71
N LYS A 229 9.34 -16.74 -11.76
CA LYS A 229 10.51 -17.64 -11.54
C LYS A 229 11.86 -16.89 -11.42
N SER A 230 12.99 -17.60 -11.42
CA SER A 230 14.31 -16.98 -11.34
C SER A 230 14.81 -16.57 -12.73
N LEU A 231 15.70 -15.57 -12.76
CA LEU A 231 16.39 -15.17 -13.99
C LEU A 231 17.18 -16.34 -14.61
N ASP A 232 17.71 -17.23 -13.77
CA ASP A 232 18.40 -18.46 -14.19
C ASP A 232 17.52 -19.31 -15.12
N THR A 233 16.25 -19.51 -14.77
CA THR A 233 15.29 -20.25 -15.59
C THR A 233 15.08 -19.62 -16.97
N PHE A 234 15.14 -18.30 -17.09
CA PHE A 234 15.00 -17.64 -18.40
C PHE A 234 16.28 -17.63 -19.22
N LEU A 235 17.44 -17.61 -18.55
CA LEU A 235 18.74 -17.57 -19.23
C LEU A 235 19.22 -18.96 -19.63
N PHE A 236 18.90 -19.99 -18.85
CA PHE A 236 19.52 -21.32 -18.97
C PHE A 236 18.53 -22.48 -19.10
N GLY A 237 17.23 -22.26 -18.86
CA GLY A 237 16.17 -23.26 -19.04
C GLY A 237 15.92 -24.12 -17.81
#